data_AF-A0A8E2JAS9-F1
#
_entry.id   AF-A0A8E2JAS9-F1
#
_cell.length_a   1.000
_cell.length_b   1.000
_cell.length_c   1.000
_cell.angle_alpha   90.00
_cell.angle_beta   90.00
_cell.angle_gamma   90.00
#
_symmetry.space_group_name_H-M   'P 1'
#
loop_
_entity.id
_entity.type
_entity.pdbx_description
1 polymer ?
#
loop_
_entity_poly.entity_id
_entity_poly.type
_entity_poly.pdbx_seq_one_letter_code
_entity_poly.pdbx_strand_id
1 'polypeptide(L)' 'DLSNTHRDAIVFARKLSLPWIWIDSLCIIQDDHEDSQNESNQMTSIYDNSHLTLSMSSS' A
#
# COMPACT_ATOMS: atom_id res chain seq x y z
N ASP A 1 15.25 -3.26 -0.10
CA ASP A 1 15.46 -2.13 -1.05
C ASP A 1 14.10 -1.76 -1.63
N LEU A 2 13.87 -0.47 -1.91
CA LEU A 2 12.59 0.03 -2.40
C LEU A 2 12.55 -0.10 -3.93
N SER A 3 11.65 -0.94 -4.46
CA SER A 3 11.46 -1.14 -5.90
C SER A 3 11.11 0.16 -6.63
N ASN A 4 11.31 0.19 -7.95
CA ASN A 4 10.92 1.33 -8.77
C ASN A 4 9.42 1.63 -8.65
N THR A 5 8.57 0.59 -8.59
CA THR A 5 7.12 0.75 -8.49
C THR A 5 6.69 1.42 -7.20
N HIS A 6 7.35 1.10 -6.07
CA HIS A 6 7.09 1.78 -4.81
C HIS A 6 7.51 3.27 -4.87
N ARG A 7 8.65 3.56 -5.49
CA ARG A 7 9.13 4.95 -5.68
C ARG A 7 8.16 5.75 -6.54
N ASP A 8 7.67 5.16 -7.63
CA ASP A 8 6.70 5.80 -8.51
C ASP A 8 5.38 6.09 -7.79
N ALA A 9 4.88 5.16 -6.96
CA ALA A 9 3.69 5.38 -6.15
C ALA A 9 3.86 6.54 -5.15
N ILE A 10 5.01 6.62 -4.47
CA ILE A 10 5.31 7.71 -3.54
C ILE A 10 5.38 9.05 -4.29
N VAL A 11 6.07 9.11 -5.42
CA VAL A 11 6.16 10.33 -6.24
C VAL A 11 4.78 10.75 -6.73
N PHE A 12 3.94 9.80 -7.14
CA PHE A 12 2.58 10.07 -7.59
C PHE A 12 1.70 10.64 -6.46
N ALA A 13 1.70 10.02 -5.28
CA ALA A 13 0.96 10.53 -4.12
C ALA A 13 1.42 11.94 -3.71
N ARG A 14 2.73 12.20 -3.74
CA ARG A 14 3.30 13.54 -3.47
C ARG A 14 2.86 14.59 -4.48
N LYS A 15 2.76 14.25 -5.76
CA LYS A 15 2.23 15.15 -6.81
C LYS A 15 0.77 15.53 -6.56
N LEU A 16 0.00 14.64 -5.95
CA LEU A 16 -1.39 14.90 -5.53
C LEU A 16 -1.50 15.60 -4.17
N SER A 17 -0.39 15.98 -3.55
CA SER A 17 -0.35 16.56 -2.20
C SER A 17 -0.98 15.66 -1.12
N LEU A 18 -0.96 14.34 -1.34
CA LEU A 18 -1.34 13.36 -0.33
C LEU A 18 -0.13 13.11 0.59
N PRO A 19 -0.25 13.39 1.91
CA PRO A 19 0.88 13.28 2.83
C PRO A 19 1.20 11.84 3.23
N TRP A 20 0.25 10.92 3.09
CA TRP A 20 0.34 9.53 3.52
C TRP A 20 0.05 8.58 2.36
N ILE A 21 0.80 7.49 2.29
CA ILE A 21 0.58 6.39 1.37
C ILE A 21 0.75 5.08 2.14
N TRP A 22 -0.17 4.15 1.94
CA TRP A 22 -0.08 2.78 2.44
C TRP A 22 0.27 1.87 1.27
N ILE A 23 1.26 1.00 1.44
CA ILE A 23 1.73 0.05 0.42
C ILE A 23 1.76 -1.33 1.07
N ASP A 24 0.88 -2.22 0.62
CA ASP A 24 0.70 -3.57 1.15
C ASP A 24 2.02 -4.36 1.28
N SER A 25 2.88 -4.33 0.27
CA SER A 25 4.16 -5.02 0.25
C SER A 25 5.20 -4.48 1.25
N LEU A 26 4.99 -3.28 1.79
CA LEU A 26 5.87 -2.65 2.77
C LEU A 26 5.29 -2.68 4.19
N CYS A 27 3.97 -2.66 4.30
CA CYS A 27 3.29 -2.66 5.57
C CYS A 27 3.04 -4.09 6.07
N ILE A 28 2.83 -5.05 5.17
CA ILE A 28 2.47 -6.42 5.54
C ILE A 28 3.67 -7.32 5.69
N ILE A 29 3.83 -7.92 6.87
CA ILE A 29 4.87 -8.93 7.13
C ILE A 29 4.45 -10.23 6.46
N GLN A 30 4.99 -10.50 5.26
CA GLN A 30 4.60 -11.68 4.47
C GLN A 30 4.98 -13.03 5.10
N ASP A 31 5.94 -13.05 6.04
CA ASP A 31 6.45 -14.27 6.68
C ASP A 31 5.73 -14.62 8.00
N ASP A 32 4.74 -13.81 8.41
CA ASP A 32 3.91 -14.06 9.59
C ASP A 32 2.44 -14.23 9.18
N HIS A 33 1.96 -15.47 9.28
CA HIS A 33 0.59 -15.83 8.92
C HIS A 33 -0.46 -15.21 9.83
N GLU A 34 -0.13 -14.92 11.10
CA GLU A 34 -1.05 -14.30 12.05
C GLU A 34 -1.16 -12.79 11.79
N ASP A 35 -0.05 -12.15 11.45
CA ASP A 35 -0.01 -10.72 11.11
C ASP A 35 -0.69 -10.43 9.76
N SER A 36 -0.46 -11.28 8.76
CA SER A 36 -1.14 -11.23 7.46
C SER A 36 -2.66 -11.28 7.60
N GLN A 37 -3.19 -12.05 8.55
CA GLN A 37 -4.63 -12.17 8.78
C GLN A 37 -5.20 -10.92 9.48
N ASN A 38 -4.48 -10.38 10.45
CA ASN A 38 -4.86 -9.13 11.13
C ASN A 38 -4.81 -7.92 10.18
N GLU A 39 -3.79 -7.82 9.35
CA GLU A 39 -3.65 -6.73 8.39
C GLU A 39 -4.62 -6.87 7.20
N SER A 40 -4.92 -8.10 6.77
CA SER A 40 -5.99 -8.35 5.79
C SER A 40 -7.36 -7.91 6.30
N ASN A 41 -7.63 -8.04 7.61
CA ASN A 41 -8.87 -7.54 8.19
C ASN A 41 -8.94 -6.00 8.19
N GLN A 42 -7.80 -5.32 8.33
CA GLN A 42 -7.71 -3.86 8.24
C GLN A 42 -7.71 -3.36 6.79
N MET A 43 -7.29 -4.20 5.84
CA MET A 43 -7.18 -3.87 4.42
C MET A 43 -8.49 -3.33 3.84
N THR A 44 -9.64 -3.95 4.16
CA THR A 44 -10.95 -3.44 3.72
C THR A 44 -11.21 -2.02 4.22
N SER A 45 -10.96 -1.76 5.49
CA SER A 45 -11.12 -0.42 6.09
C SER A 45 -10.15 0.60 5.48
N ILE A 46 -8.91 0.20 5.23
CA ILE A 46 -7.91 1.08 4.60
C ILE A 46 -8.32 1.44 3.18
N TYR A 47 -8.79 0.48 2.38
CA TYR A 47 -9.29 0.76 1.03
C TYR A 47 -10.53 1.66 1.06
N ASP A 48 -11.51 1.36 1.91
CA ASP A 48 -12.75 2.12 2.04
C ASP A 48 -12.52 3.57 2.49
N ASN A 49 -11.51 3.80 3.34
CA ASN A 49 -11.16 5.13 3.84
C ASN A 49 -10.04 5.81 3.05
N SER A 50 -9.54 5.20 1.97
CA SER A 50 -8.49 5.79 1.14
C SER A 50 -9.03 6.92 0.28
N HIS A 51 -8.27 8.01 0.15
CA HIS A 51 -8.58 9.05 -0.84
C HIS A 51 -8.43 8.54 -2.28
N LEU A 52 -7.51 7.60 -2.49
CA LEU A 52 -7.20 7.01 -3.77
C LEU A 52 -6.52 5.65 -3.54
N THR A 53 -6.92 4.65 -4.34
CA THR A 53 -6.27 3.35 -4.40
C THR A 53 -5.52 3.21 -5.71
N LEU A 54 -4.22 2.87 -5.63
CA LEU A 54 -3.39 2.56 -6.80
C LEU A 54 -3.25 1.04 -6.92
N SER A 55 -3.67 0.47 -8.04
CA SER A 55 -3.42 -0.95 -8.36
C SER A 55 -2.32 -1.03 -9.42
N MET A 56 -1.29 -1.83 -9.13
CA MET A 56 -0.19 -2.09 -10.06
C MET A 56 -0.39 -3.47 -10.67
N SER A 57 -0.54 -3.53 -11.99
CA SER A 57 -0.54 -4.79 -12.73
C SER A 57 0.80 -4.96 -13.44
N SER A 58 1.44 -6.12 -13.29
CA SER A 58 2.53 -6.53 -14.18
C SER A 58 1.91 -6.93 -15.51
N SER A 59 2.21 -6.20 -16.58
CA SER A 59 1.87 -6.59 -17.96
C SER A 59 2.97 -7.41 -18.59
#